data_AF-A0A9P3GL28-F1
#
_entry.id   AF-A0A9P3GL28-F1
#
_cell.length_a   1.000
_cell.length_b   1.000
_cell.length_c   1.000
_cell.angle_alpha   90.00
_cell.angle_beta   90.00
_cell.angle_gamma   90.00
#
_symmetry.space_group_name_H-M   'P 1'
#
loop_
_entity.id
_entity.type
_entity.pdbx_description
1 polymer ?
#
loop_
_entity_poly.entity_id
_entity_poly.type
_entity_poly.pdbx_seq_one_letter_code
_entity_poly.pdbx_strand_id
1 'polypeptide(L)'
;MSSIRPHITTPQCEHMVELTQAHDLRGTLNARLASGEVAEAKDALTVHLLHGLAYTVGSALGSKPPTRDQCLAAFQIPNKVGLTAGARAWSKHAHRSAGSTDEVLDAGTKGKKAAASSGWWGTPSGPVTAINERALALFWRVVDSASWRNLHWLPHGVLVYEARAPEGYGMRWAQDLSGLLDEDDRTRVRHDCADEVKKRPWQFRGFVEPMMENGHEVGWRH
;
A
#
# COMPACT_ATOMS: atom_id res chain seq x y z
N MET A 1 16.54 23.32 17.23
CA MET A 1 16.14 22.19 16.37
C MET A 1 15.38 21.21 17.24
N SER A 2 14.06 21.11 17.07
CA SER A 2 13.25 20.17 17.86
C SER A 2 13.64 18.76 17.44
N SER A 3 14.28 18.01 18.35
CA SER A 3 14.57 16.59 18.12
C SER A 3 13.25 15.85 18.10
N ILE A 4 12.72 15.58 16.90
CA ILE A 4 11.53 14.75 16.71
C ILE A 4 11.85 13.41 17.36
N ARG A 5 11.21 13.12 18.49
CA ARG A 5 11.36 11.82 19.15
C ARG A 5 10.76 10.76 18.22
N PRO A 6 11.40 9.59 18.05
CA PRO A 6 10.85 8.53 17.24
C PRO A 6 9.48 8.13 17.80
N HIS A 7 8.47 8.16 16.93
CA HIS A 7 7.09 7.82 17.28
C HIS A 7 6.52 6.91 16.19
N ILE A 8 5.91 5.82 16.61
CA ILE A 8 5.23 4.85 15.77
C ILE A 8 3.78 5.32 15.64
N THR A 9 3.45 5.89 14.49
CA THR A 9 2.08 6.33 14.17
C THR A 9 1.11 5.13 14.13
N THR A 10 -0.07 5.30 14.71
CA THR A 10 -1.17 4.35 14.56
C THR A 10 -1.71 4.40 13.12
N PRO A 11 -1.78 3.27 12.40
CA PRO A 11 -2.34 3.23 11.06
C PRO A 11 -3.80 3.67 11.02
N GLN A 12 -4.17 4.43 9.99
CA GLN A 12 -5.52 4.95 9.80
C GLN A 12 -5.92 4.82 8.34
N CYS A 13 -7.09 4.26 8.08
CA CYS A 13 -7.70 4.18 6.76
C CYS A 13 -9.19 3.92 6.93
N GLU A 14 -10.02 4.59 6.14
CA GLU A 14 -11.47 4.41 6.16
C GLU A 14 -11.84 2.93 6.02
N HIS A 15 -12.72 2.48 6.90
CA HIS A 15 -13.22 1.10 6.98
C HIS A 15 -12.13 0.03 7.18
N MET A 16 -10.93 0.40 7.63
CA MET A 16 -9.84 -0.52 7.97
C MET A 16 -9.40 -0.34 9.42
N VAL A 17 -9.31 -1.45 10.15
CA VAL A 17 -8.95 -1.48 11.57
C VAL A 17 -7.88 -2.53 11.80
N GLU A 18 -6.83 -2.18 12.54
CA GLU A 18 -5.82 -3.16 12.98
C GLU A 18 -6.31 -3.92 14.23
N LEU A 19 -5.75 -5.09 14.48
CA LEU A 19 -6.07 -5.89 15.66
C LEU A 19 -5.68 -5.13 16.93
N THR A 20 -6.54 -5.21 17.96
CA THR A 20 -6.39 -4.46 19.23
C THR A 20 -5.04 -4.66 19.91
N GLN A 21 -4.46 -5.86 19.79
CA GLN A 21 -3.13 -6.20 20.29
C GLN A 21 -2.04 -5.24 19.78
N ALA A 22 -2.14 -4.76 18.53
CA ALA A 22 -1.17 -3.83 17.97
C ALA A 22 -1.33 -2.43 18.53
N HIS A 23 -2.56 -1.97 18.75
CA HIS A 23 -2.84 -0.66 19.34
C HIS A 23 -2.17 -0.52 20.72
N ASP A 24 -2.38 -1.50 21.59
CA ASP A 24 -1.84 -1.48 22.96
C ASP A 24 -0.31 -1.58 22.98
N LEU A 25 0.25 -2.43 22.10
CA LEU A 25 1.69 -2.58 21.97
C LEU A 25 2.34 -1.32 21.40
N ARG A 26 1.74 -0.63 20.42
CA ARG A 26 2.23 0.67 19.95
C ARG A 26 2.27 1.70 21.07
N GLY A 27 1.24 1.79 21.90
CA GLY A 27 1.22 2.68 23.05
C GLY A 27 2.41 2.44 23.99
N THR A 28 2.67 1.17 24.30
CA THR A 28 3.82 0.74 25.11
C THR A 28 5.16 1.08 24.45
N LEU A 29 5.32 0.77 23.16
CA LEU A 29 6.55 1.06 22.42
C LEU A 29 6.81 2.57 22.32
N ASN A 30 5.78 3.38 22.07
CA ASN A 30 5.88 4.83 22.01
C ASN A 30 6.28 5.43 23.37
N ALA A 31 5.78 4.90 24.48
CA ALA A 31 6.21 5.32 25.81
C ALA A 31 7.70 5.02 26.07
N ARG A 32 8.19 3.85 25.65
CA ARG A 32 9.61 3.46 25.73
C ARG A 32 10.51 4.32 24.84
N LEU A 33 10.09 4.57 23.60
CA LEU A 33 10.82 5.46 22.69
C LEU A 33 10.88 6.90 23.25
N ALA A 34 9.79 7.36 23.87
CA ALA A 34 9.75 8.66 24.51
C ALA A 34 10.69 8.76 25.73
N SER A 35 10.92 7.67 26.46
CA SER A 35 11.88 7.62 27.58
C SER A 35 13.34 7.42 27.13
N GLY A 36 13.60 7.29 25.82
CA GLY A 36 14.94 7.07 25.27
C GLY A 36 15.40 5.61 25.35
N GLU A 37 14.51 4.68 25.69
CA GLU A 37 14.80 3.26 25.69
C GLU A 37 14.81 2.74 24.25
N VAL A 38 15.95 2.24 23.79
CA VAL A 38 16.05 1.55 22.51
C VAL A 38 15.49 0.15 22.70
N ALA A 39 14.31 -0.11 22.15
CA ALA A 39 13.75 -1.45 22.15
C ALA A 39 14.61 -2.36 21.24
N GLU A 40 15.44 -3.23 21.83
CA GLU A 40 15.87 -4.44 21.11
C GLU A 40 14.62 -5.29 20.83
N ALA A 41 14.10 -5.20 19.60
CA ALA A 41 12.95 -5.95 19.19
C ALA A 41 13.33 -7.43 19.00
N LYS A 42 12.82 -8.30 19.87
CA LYS A 42 13.11 -9.75 19.81
C LYS A 42 11.97 -10.54 19.17
N ASP A 43 10.74 -10.07 19.25
CA ASP A 43 9.58 -10.74 18.68
C ASP A 43 9.14 -10.12 17.34
N ALA A 44 8.51 -10.96 16.52
CA ALA A 44 8.15 -10.63 15.15
C ALA A 44 7.06 -9.53 15.06
N LEU A 45 6.17 -9.42 16.05
CA LEU A 45 5.14 -8.38 16.08
C LEU A 45 5.76 -7.02 16.40
N THR A 46 6.64 -6.93 17.38
CA THR A 46 7.35 -5.68 17.68
C THR A 46 8.11 -5.15 16.46
N VAL A 47 8.82 -6.02 15.73
CA VAL A 47 9.51 -5.64 14.48
C VAL A 47 8.51 -5.14 13.43
N HIS A 48 7.37 -5.82 13.26
CA HIS A 48 6.30 -5.41 12.34
C HIS A 48 5.77 -4.02 12.65
N LEU A 49 5.49 -3.73 13.92
CA LEU A 49 4.98 -2.43 14.37
C LEU A 49 6.03 -1.32 14.23
N LEU A 50 7.31 -1.61 14.48
CA LEU A 50 8.41 -0.66 14.29
C LEU A 50 8.61 -0.26 12.82
N HIS A 51 8.23 -1.13 11.88
CA HIS A 51 8.13 -0.76 10.47
C HIS A 51 6.92 0.13 10.13
N GLY A 52 6.08 0.46 11.11
CA GLY A 52 4.86 1.25 10.91
C GLY A 52 3.78 0.50 10.15
N LEU A 53 3.82 -0.85 10.15
CA LEU A 53 2.85 -1.70 9.47
C LEU A 53 1.64 -1.97 10.37
N ALA A 54 0.43 -1.86 9.84
CA ALA A 54 -0.80 -2.31 10.46
C ALA A 54 -0.76 -3.82 10.69
N TYR A 55 -1.32 -4.25 11.83
CA TYR A 55 -1.44 -5.67 12.15
C TYR A 55 -2.87 -6.14 11.89
N THR A 56 -3.06 -6.92 10.85
CA THR A 56 -4.33 -7.56 10.50
C THR A 56 -4.22 -9.09 10.49
N VAL A 57 -5.36 -9.78 10.39
CA VAL A 57 -5.36 -11.21 10.05
C VAL A 57 -4.59 -11.41 8.73
N GLY A 58 -3.66 -12.38 8.73
CA GLY A 58 -2.79 -12.66 7.57
C GLY A 58 -1.52 -11.81 7.46
N SER A 59 -1.23 -10.96 8.44
CA SER A 59 0.02 -10.18 8.46
C SER A 59 1.25 -11.09 8.40
N ALA A 60 2.23 -10.72 7.59
CA ALA A 60 3.48 -11.45 7.40
C ALA A 60 4.51 -11.07 8.47
N LEU A 61 4.25 -11.46 9.71
CA LEU A 61 5.15 -11.17 10.83
C LEU A 61 6.56 -11.71 10.56
N GLY A 62 7.59 -10.92 10.88
CA GLY A 62 8.99 -11.27 10.64
C GLY A 62 9.50 -11.03 9.21
N SER A 63 8.62 -10.66 8.28
CA SER A 63 9.01 -10.21 6.94
C SER A 63 9.34 -8.72 6.92
N LYS A 64 10.22 -8.31 6.01
CA LYS A 64 10.60 -6.90 5.84
C LYS A 64 9.80 -6.27 4.69
N PRO A 65 9.17 -5.10 4.88
CA PRO A 65 8.50 -4.40 3.80
C PRO A 65 9.53 -3.83 2.80
N PRO A 66 9.11 -3.51 1.55
CA PRO A 66 9.97 -2.79 0.61
C PRO A 66 10.26 -1.38 1.14
N THR A 67 11.45 -0.89 0.79
CA THR A 67 11.78 0.54 0.91
C THR A 67 11.00 1.37 -0.11
N ARG A 68 10.92 2.69 0.12
CA ARG A 68 10.30 3.63 -0.83
C ARG A 68 10.98 3.57 -2.21
N ASP A 69 12.30 3.40 -2.23
CA ASP A 69 13.08 3.29 -3.47
C ASP A 69 12.78 1.98 -4.21
N GLN A 70 12.63 0.86 -3.50
CA GLN A 70 12.20 -0.40 -4.11
C GLN A 70 10.79 -0.29 -4.70
N CYS A 71 9.86 0.38 -3.99
CA CYS A 71 8.53 0.64 -4.51
C CYS A 71 8.56 1.50 -5.78
N LEU A 72 9.37 2.56 -5.78
CA LEU A 72 9.52 3.48 -6.91
C LEU A 72 10.16 2.77 -8.11
N ALA A 73 11.25 2.03 -7.89
CA ALA A 73 11.93 1.28 -8.93
C ALA A 73 10.97 0.30 -9.63
N ALA A 74 10.18 -0.45 -8.85
CA ALA A 74 9.18 -1.37 -9.38
C ALA A 74 8.06 -0.65 -10.15
N PHE A 75 7.65 0.54 -9.69
CA PHE A 75 6.61 1.36 -10.33
C PHE A 75 7.08 1.93 -11.68
N GLN A 76 8.37 2.25 -11.80
CA GLN A 76 8.97 2.89 -12.97
C GLN A 76 9.45 1.92 -14.06
N ILE A 77 9.35 0.61 -13.87
CA ILE A 77 9.77 -0.39 -14.89
C ILE A 77 9.02 -0.12 -16.21
N PRO A 78 9.72 0.22 -17.31
CA PRO A 78 9.09 0.51 -18.59
C PRO A 78 8.65 -0.78 -19.29
N ASN A 79 7.60 -0.66 -20.09
CA ASN A 79 7.15 -1.72 -21.00
C ASN A 79 7.58 -1.46 -22.46
N LYS A 80 7.20 -2.36 -23.37
CA LYS A 80 7.53 -2.26 -24.81
C LYS A 80 7.02 -0.99 -25.50
N VAL A 81 5.97 -0.35 -24.97
CA VAL A 81 5.39 0.89 -25.53
C VAL A 81 5.85 2.15 -24.78
N GLY A 82 6.82 2.02 -23.87
CA GLY A 82 7.40 3.13 -23.10
C GLY A 82 6.60 3.57 -21.88
N LEU A 83 5.44 2.98 -21.59
CA LEU A 83 4.70 3.25 -20.35
C LEU A 83 5.36 2.51 -19.19
N THR A 84 5.46 3.17 -18.03
CA THR A 84 5.89 2.52 -16.79
C THR A 84 4.84 1.51 -16.29
N ALA A 85 5.23 0.59 -15.41
CA ALA A 85 4.31 -0.35 -14.77
C ALA A 85 3.15 0.39 -14.07
N GLY A 86 3.48 1.46 -13.36
CA GLY A 86 2.53 2.39 -12.75
C GLY A 86 1.59 3.04 -13.76
N ALA A 87 2.13 3.66 -14.80
CA ALA A 87 1.33 4.34 -15.83
C ALA A 87 0.40 3.39 -16.58
N ARG A 88 0.87 2.17 -16.88
CA ARG A 88 0.04 1.14 -17.51
C ARG A 88 -1.10 0.67 -16.61
N ALA A 89 -0.81 0.41 -15.34
CA ALA A 89 -1.85 0.03 -14.39
C ALA A 89 -2.86 1.16 -14.20
N TRP A 90 -2.40 2.42 -14.13
CA TRP A 90 -3.27 3.58 -14.00
C TRP A 90 -4.18 3.72 -15.21
N SER A 91 -3.65 3.53 -16.42
CA SER A 91 -4.43 3.51 -17.67
C SER A 91 -5.57 2.48 -17.66
N LYS A 92 -5.41 1.38 -16.93
CA LYS A 92 -6.46 0.36 -16.75
C LYS A 92 -7.37 0.61 -15.54
N HIS A 93 -6.96 1.44 -14.60
CA HIS A 93 -7.61 1.58 -13.29
C HIS A 93 -8.38 2.91 -13.16
N ALA A 94 -7.97 3.95 -13.88
CA ALA A 94 -8.49 5.32 -13.77
C ALA A 94 -10.03 5.46 -13.84
N HIS A 95 -10.71 4.56 -14.56
CA HIS A 95 -12.18 4.60 -14.67
C HIS A 95 -12.91 4.08 -13.42
N ARG A 96 -12.21 3.45 -12.47
CA ARG A 96 -12.81 2.78 -11.31
C ARG A 96 -13.19 3.74 -10.18
N SER A 97 -12.57 4.92 -10.13
CA SER A 97 -12.90 5.98 -9.16
C SER A 97 -14.06 6.90 -9.61
N ALA A 98 -14.70 6.64 -10.76
CA ALA A 98 -15.71 7.54 -11.34
C ALA A 98 -17.08 7.53 -10.61
N GLY A 99 -17.18 6.88 -9.44
CA GLY A 99 -18.42 6.75 -8.68
C GLY A 99 -18.43 7.44 -7.31
N SER A 100 -17.29 7.95 -6.80
CA SER A 100 -17.26 8.63 -5.49
C SER A 100 -17.39 10.15 -5.65
N THR A 101 -18.55 10.61 -6.10
CA THR A 101 -18.96 11.99 -5.88
C THR A 101 -20.14 11.97 -4.92
N ASP A 102 -19.85 12.11 -3.63
CA ASP A 102 -20.76 12.80 -2.71
C ASP A 102 -20.76 14.29 -3.08
N GLU A 103 -21.22 14.60 -4.30
CA GLU A 103 -21.58 15.95 -4.67
C GLU A 103 -23.11 16.02 -4.58
N VAL A 104 -23.59 16.66 -3.52
CA VAL A 104 -24.96 17.14 -3.41
C VAL A 104 -25.18 18.08 -4.60
N LEU A 105 -25.77 17.56 -5.68
CA LEU A 105 -26.08 18.33 -6.87
C LEU A 105 -27.20 19.31 -6.54
N ASP A 106 -26.86 20.58 -6.38
CA ASP A 106 -27.81 21.68 -6.47
C ASP A 106 -28.34 21.75 -7.91
N ALA A 107 -29.65 21.49 -8.05
CA ALA A 107 -30.34 21.35 -9.31
C ALA A 107 -30.56 22.72 -9.96
N GLY A 108 -29.52 23.27 -10.59
CA GLY A 108 -29.59 24.68 -10.97
C GLY A 108 -28.72 25.19 -12.12
N THR A 109 -28.09 24.38 -12.98
CA THR A 109 -27.47 24.95 -14.20
C THR A 109 -27.37 23.96 -15.37
N LYS A 110 -28.36 24.01 -16.27
CA LYS A 110 -28.27 23.39 -17.61
C LYS A 110 -27.39 24.28 -18.51
N GLY A 111 -26.21 23.82 -18.91
CA GLY A 111 -25.48 24.41 -20.03
C GLY A 111 -23.98 24.53 -19.87
N LYS A 112 -23.29 23.39 -19.80
CA LYS A 112 -21.92 23.12 -20.28
C LYS A 112 -21.74 21.62 -20.09
N LYS A 113 -21.17 20.89 -21.07
CA LYS A 113 -20.78 19.49 -20.86
C LYS A 113 -19.80 19.49 -19.68
N ALA A 114 -20.29 19.20 -18.48
CA ALA A 114 -19.47 19.09 -17.29
C ALA A 114 -18.34 18.12 -17.65
N ALA A 115 -17.10 18.55 -17.50
CA ALA A 115 -15.96 17.65 -17.58
C ALA A 115 -16.30 16.50 -16.62
N ALA A 116 -16.53 15.30 -17.17
CA ALA A 116 -16.83 14.12 -16.35
C ALA A 116 -15.82 14.12 -15.22
N SER A 117 -16.30 14.20 -13.96
CA SER A 117 -15.41 14.39 -12.83
C SER A 117 -14.35 13.29 -12.93
N SER A 118 -13.11 13.70 -13.18
CA SER A 118 -12.03 12.75 -13.22
C SER A 118 -11.93 12.27 -11.79
N GLY A 119 -12.44 11.05 -11.50
CA GLY A 119 -12.51 10.51 -10.14
C GLY A 119 -11.14 10.53 -9.45
N TRP A 120 -11.04 10.04 -8.22
CA TRP A 120 -9.83 10.18 -7.38
C TRP A 120 -8.48 9.95 -8.12
N TRP A 121 -8.42 8.97 -9.03
CA TRP A 121 -7.23 8.64 -9.82
C TRP A 121 -6.90 9.60 -10.97
N GLY A 122 -7.82 10.46 -11.38
CA GLY A 122 -7.69 11.29 -12.57
C GLY A 122 -7.72 10.48 -13.87
N THR A 123 -7.52 11.16 -15.01
CA THR A 123 -7.58 10.55 -16.34
C THR A 123 -6.19 10.50 -17.01
N PRO A 124 -5.71 9.32 -17.44
CA PRO A 124 -4.47 9.20 -18.20
C PRO A 124 -4.71 9.59 -19.66
N SER A 125 -4.19 10.74 -20.09
CA SER A 125 -4.39 11.25 -21.46
C SER A 125 -3.17 11.97 -22.06
N GLY A 126 -3.00 11.93 -23.38
CA GLY A 126 -1.88 12.58 -24.06
C GLY A 126 -0.65 11.67 -24.24
N PRO A 127 0.54 12.24 -24.53
CA PRO A 127 1.73 11.47 -24.86
C PRO A 127 2.20 10.53 -23.74
N VAL A 128 2.90 9.44 -24.11
CA VAL A 128 3.43 8.44 -23.17
C VAL A 128 4.25 9.08 -22.05
N THR A 129 5.09 10.07 -22.37
CA THR A 129 5.89 10.82 -21.39
C THR A 129 5.01 11.53 -20.37
N ALA A 130 3.99 12.25 -20.82
CA ALA A 130 3.05 12.96 -19.96
C ALA A 130 2.23 12.00 -19.08
N ILE A 131 1.87 10.82 -19.59
CA ILE A 131 1.20 9.78 -18.79
C ILE A 131 2.14 9.25 -17.70
N ASN A 132 3.41 8.99 -18.04
CA ASN A 132 4.40 8.52 -17.07
C ASN A 132 4.68 9.57 -15.97
N GLU A 133 4.83 10.84 -16.33
CA GLU A 133 5.05 11.94 -15.38
C GLU A 133 3.88 12.08 -14.41
N ARG A 134 2.64 12.06 -14.90
CA ARG A 134 1.46 12.12 -14.03
C ARG A 134 1.27 10.85 -13.20
N ALA A 135 1.62 9.69 -13.72
CA ALA A 135 1.63 8.46 -12.92
C ALA A 135 2.65 8.55 -11.77
N LEU A 136 3.80 9.16 -11.99
CA LEU A 136 4.79 9.40 -10.95
C LEU A 136 4.28 10.40 -9.90
N ALA A 137 3.57 11.46 -10.32
CA ALA A 137 2.90 12.36 -9.38
C ALA A 137 1.85 11.62 -8.52
N LEU A 138 1.10 10.68 -9.09
CA LEU A 138 0.18 9.81 -8.34
C LEU A 138 0.91 8.90 -7.36
N PHE A 139 2.06 8.34 -7.73
CA PHE A 139 2.89 7.55 -6.82
C PHE A 139 3.24 8.36 -5.56
N TRP A 140 3.76 9.58 -5.73
CA TRP A 140 4.12 10.42 -4.59
C TRP A 140 2.90 10.82 -3.78
N ARG A 141 1.79 11.22 -4.44
CA ARG A 141 0.53 11.52 -3.76
C ARG A 141 0.12 10.39 -2.80
N VAL A 142 0.09 9.14 -3.27
CA VAL A 142 -0.31 7.99 -2.45
C VAL A 142 0.74 7.67 -1.38
N VAL A 143 2.02 7.59 -1.74
CA VAL A 143 3.06 7.12 -0.81
C VAL A 143 3.34 8.15 0.29
N ASP A 144 3.26 9.45 -0.02
CA ASP A 144 3.42 10.52 0.96
C ASP A 144 2.23 10.66 1.90
N SER A 145 1.00 10.46 1.39
CA SER A 145 -0.20 10.49 2.23
C SER A 145 -0.49 9.16 2.92
N ALA A 146 0.32 8.12 2.69
CA ALA A 146 0.02 6.78 3.17
C ALA A 146 -0.01 6.73 4.71
N SER A 147 -1.22 6.62 5.25
CA SER A 147 -1.54 6.47 6.67
C SER A 147 -1.79 5.02 7.04
N TRP A 148 -1.98 4.13 6.06
CA TRP A 148 -2.10 2.70 6.27
C TRP A 148 -1.08 1.96 5.41
N ARG A 149 -0.25 1.15 6.06
CA ARG A 149 0.71 0.26 5.40
C ARG A 149 0.51 -1.14 5.94
N ASN A 150 0.41 -2.14 5.09
CA ASN A 150 0.27 -3.53 5.53
C ASN A 150 1.19 -4.45 4.72
N LEU A 151 1.66 -5.51 5.36
CA LEU A 151 2.46 -6.56 4.76
C LEU A 151 1.79 -7.90 5.08
N HIS A 152 1.27 -8.59 4.07
CA HIS A 152 0.46 -9.80 4.27
C HIS A 152 0.76 -10.86 3.21
N TRP A 153 0.45 -12.11 3.54
CA TRP A 153 0.59 -13.23 2.62
C TRP A 153 -0.67 -13.42 1.77
N LEU A 154 -0.45 -13.68 0.49
CA LEU A 154 -1.43 -14.35 -0.36
C LEU A 154 -1.08 -15.82 -0.51
N PRO A 155 -2.04 -16.65 -0.98
CA PRO A 155 -1.77 -18.04 -1.31
C PRO A 155 -0.55 -18.21 -2.20
N HIS A 156 0.10 -19.38 -2.08
CA HIS A 156 1.28 -19.77 -2.85
C HIS A 156 2.55 -18.96 -2.59
N GLY A 157 2.63 -18.28 -1.44
CA GLY A 157 3.87 -17.63 -1.00
C GLY A 157 4.14 -16.30 -1.68
N VAL A 158 3.08 -15.57 -2.02
CA VAL A 158 3.19 -14.22 -2.56
C VAL A 158 3.07 -13.23 -1.40
N LEU A 159 4.18 -12.56 -1.06
CA LEU A 159 4.21 -11.51 -0.06
C LEU A 159 3.71 -10.21 -0.69
N VAL A 160 2.73 -9.56 -0.06
CA VAL A 160 2.11 -8.33 -0.58
C VAL A 160 2.34 -7.19 0.40
N TYR A 161 2.91 -6.12 -0.12
CA TYR A 161 2.98 -4.83 0.56
C TYR A 161 1.91 -3.90 -0.02
N GLU A 162 1.12 -3.29 0.85
CA GLU A 162 0.04 -2.40 0.49
C GLU A 162 0.20 -1.08 1.24
N ALA A 163 0.08 0.05 0.54
CA ALA A 163 0.10 1.39 1.11
C ALA A 163 -1.14 2.15 0.64
N ARG A 164 -1.90 2.71 1.59
CA ARG A 164 -3.15 3.44 1.33
C ARG A 164 -3.14 4.80 2.01
N ALA A 165 -3.72 5.76 1.31
CA ALA A 165 -4.13 7.04 1.85
C ALA A 165 -5.31 6.86 2.83
N PRO A 166 -5.63 7.87 3.68
CA PRO A 166 -6.73 7.79 4.64
C PRO A 166 -8.07 7.40 4.01
N GLU A 167 -8.34 7.88 2.81
CA GLU A 167 -9.59 7.65 2.06
C GLU A 167 -9.68 6.23 1.47
N GLY A 168 -8.68 5.37 1.71
CA GLY A 168 -8.69 3.96 1.27
C GLY A 168 -8.08 3.70 -0.10
N TYR A 169 -7.88 4.72 -0.93
CA TYR A 169 -7.14 4.60 -2.19
C TYR A 169 -5.67 4.25 -1.94
N GLY A 170 -5.11 3.36 -2.73
CA GLY A 170 -3.74 2.91 -2.50
C GLY A 170 -3.06 2.21 -3.65
N MET A 171 -1.91 1.64 -3.32
CA MET A 171 -1.02 0.93 -4.22
C MET A 171 -0.53 -0.34 -3.56
N ARG A 172 -0.29 -1.38 -4.38
CA ARG A 172 0.21 -2.66 -3.90
C ARG A 172 1.40 -3.15 -4.72
N TRP A 173 2.36 -3.70 -4.01
CA TRP A 173 3.53 -4.39 -4.53
C TRP A 173 3.52 -5.83 -4.07
N ALA A 174 4.11 -6.72 -4.85
CA ALA A 174 4.24 -8.12 -4.51
C ALA A 174 5.67 -8.62 -4.70
N GLN A 175 6.06 -9.57 -3.86
CA GLN A 175 7.29 -10.32 -3.97
C GLN A 175 6.91 -11.80 -3.98
N ASP A 176 7.27 -12.50 -5.04
CA ASP A 176 7.06 -13.95 -5.14
C ASP A 176 8.19 -14.68 -4.39
N LEU A 177 7.80 -15.33 -3.29
CA LEU A 177 8.67 -16.12 -2.43
C LEU A 177 8.30 -17.61 -2.47
N SER A 178 7.55 -18.03 -3.50
CA SER A 178 7.28 -19.44 -3.74
C SER A 178 8.57 -20.25 -3.77
N GLY A 179 8.54 -21.42 -3.12
CA GLY A 179 9.70 -22.30 -2.97
C GLY A 179 10.74 -21.87 -1.93
N LEU A 180 10.62 -20.69 -1.32
CA LEU A 180 11.51 -20.21 -0.25
C LEU A 180 10.90 -20.29 1.16
N LEU A 181 9.64 -20.71 1.24
CA LEU A 181 8.90 -20.83 2.48
C LEU A 181 9.13 -22.19 3.12
N ASP A 182 8.93 -22.23 4.44
CA ASP A 182 8.89 -23.46 5.21
C ASP A 182 7.70 -24.33 4.75
N GLU A 183 7.91 -25.64 4.67
CA GLU A 183 6.89 -26.57 4.17
C GLU A 183 5.75 -26.74 5.17
N ASP A 184 6.08 -26.73 6.47
CA ASP A 184 5.16 -26.85 7.59
C ASP A 184 4.52 -25.49 7.93
N ASP A 185 5.27 -24.39 7.74
CA ASP A 185 4.78 -23.02 7.93
C ASP A 185 5.01 -22.14 6.68
N ARG A 186 4.03 -22.17 5.77
CA ARG A 186 4.02 -21.34 4.55
C ARG A 186 3.83 -19.84 4.79
N THR A 187 3.99 -19.35 6.02
CA THR A 187 4.07 -17.92 6.33
C THR A 187 5.48 -17.49 6.74
N ARG A 188 6.42 -18.44 6.83
CA ARG A 188 7.79 -18.22 7.26
C ARG A 188 8.78 -18.57 6.15
N VAL A 189 9.72 -17.67 5.91
CA VAL A 189 10.87 -17.94 5.02
C VAL A 189 11.83 -18.89 5.74
N ARG A 190 12.34 -19.90 5.04
CA ARG A 190 13.36 -20.80 5.59
C ARG A 190 14.64 -20.03 5.94
N HIS A 191 15.26 -20.40 7.05
CA HIS A 191 16.41 -19.67 7.59
C HIS A 191 17.59 -19.58 6.60
N ASP A 192 17.79 -20.62 5.79
CA ASP A 192 18.86 -20.71 4.78
C ASP A 192 18.57 -19.91 3.50
N CYS A 193 17.35 -19.38 3.32
CA CYS A 193 16.90 -18.70 2.11
C CYS A 193 16.95 -17.16 2.20
N ALA A 194 17.57 -16.61 3.25
CA ALA A 194 17.55 -15.17 3.52
C ALA A 194 18.19 -14.33 2.38
N ASP A 195 19.23 -14.86 1.74
CA ASP A 195 19.90 -14.17 0.62
C ASP A 195 19.12 -14.33 -0.69
N GLU A 196 18.41 -15.43 -0.88
CA GLU A 196 17.50 -15.68 -1.98
C GLU A 196 16.35 -14.69 -1.96
N VAL A 197 15.79 -14.39 -0.78
CA VAL A 197 14.75 -13.36 -0.62
C VAL A 197 15.25 -12.00 -1.07
N LYS A 198 16.48 -11.60 -0.70
CA LYS A 198 17.05 -10.30 -1.12
C LYS A 198 17.20 -10.18 -2.63
N LYS A 199 17.37 -11.30 -3.34
CA LYS A 199 17.49 -11.35 -4.82
C LYS A 199 16.13 -11.25 -5.52
N ARG A 200 15.01 -11.49 -4.83
CA ARG A 200 13.66 -11.41 -5.43
C ARG A 200 13.20 -9.96 -5.51
N PRO A 201 12.96 -9.39 -6.70
CA PRO A 201 12.53 -8.00 -6.80
C PRO A 201 11.07 -7.85 -6.35
N TRP A 202 10.77 -6.72 -5.74
CA TRP A 202 9.40 -6.26 -5.60
C TRP A 202 8.84 -5.87 -6.98
N GLN A 203 7.58 -6.22 -7.22
CA GLN A 203 6.88 -5.91 -8.46
C GLN A 203 5.67 -5.05 -8.15
N PHE A 204 5.50 -3.95 -8.90
CA PHE A 204 4.28 -3.16 -8.79
C PHE A 204 3.12 -3.96 -9.38
N ARG A 205 2.09 -4.20 -8.56
CA ARG A 205 0.99 -5.09 -8.91
C ARG A 205 -0.28 -4.32 -9.28
N GLY A 206 -0.48 -3.13 -8.71
CA GLY A 206 -1.56 -2.25 -9.14
C GLY A 206 -2.02 -1.27 -8.08
N PHE A 207 -3.10 -0.58 -8.43
CA PHE A 207 -3.82 0.34 -7.57
C PHE A 207 -4.92 -0.39 -6.79
N VAL A 208 -5.31 0.17 -5.66
CA VAL A 208 -6.32 -0.40 -4.78
C VAL A 208 -7.34 0.66 -4.44
N GLU A 209 -8.61 0.28 -4.51
CA GLU A 209 -9.74 1.15 -4.22
C GLU A 209 -10.13 1.03 -2.72
N PRO A 210 -10.90 2.00 -2.17
CA PRO A 210 -11.37 1.97 -0.79
C PRO A 210 -12.20 0.72 -0.48
N MET A 211 -12.04 0.16 0.72
CA MET A 211 -12.83 -1.02 1.12
C MET A 211 -14.33 -0.71 1.06
N MET A 212 -15.09 -1.57 0.39
CA MET A 212 -16.54 -1.46 0.28
C MET A 212 -17.19 -2.66 0.97
N GLU A 213 -18.07 -2.39 1.93
CA GLU A 213 -18.71 -3.41 2.79
C GLU A 213 -19.40 -4.53 1.98
N ASN A 214 -19.95 -4.20 0.81
CA ASN A 214 -20.62 -5.16 -0.10
C ASN A 214 -19.88 -5.35 -1.43
N GLY A 215 -18.58 -5.05 -1.50
CA GLY A 215 -17.81 -5.08 -2.75
C GLY A 215 -17.94 -6.41 -3.49
N HIS A 216 -17.81 -7.54 -2.78
CA HIS A 216 -17.92 -8.86 -3.39
C HIS A 216 -19.28 -9.09 -4.07
N GLU A 217 -20.37 -8.58 -3.48
CA GLU A 217 -21.74 -8.75 -4.00
C GLU A 217 -22.00 -7.90 -5.24
N VAL A 218 -21.36 -6.73 -5.35
CA VAL A 218 -21.46 -5.85 -6.53
C VAL A 218 -20.44 -6.18 -7.63
N GLY A 219 -19.84 -7.37 -7.57
CA GLY A 219 -18.91 -7.86 -8.58
C GLY A 219 -17.51 -7.22 -8.50
N TRP A 220 -17.19 -6.61 -7.37
CA TRP A 220 -15.87 -6.04 -7.11
C TRP A 220 -14.86 -7.16 -6.90
N ARG A 221 -13.78 -7.15 -7.68
CA ARG A 221 -12.70 -8.14 -7.62
C ARG A 221 -11.41 -7.41 -7.19
N HIS A 222 -10.84 -7.83 -6.07
CA HIS A 222 -9.57 -7.35 -5.51
C HIS A 222 -8.35 -7.59 -6.43
#